data_AF-A0A166CNQ5-F1
#
_entry.id   AF-A0A166CNQ5-F1
#
_cell.length_a   1.000
_cell.length_b   1.000
_cell.length_c   1.000
_cell.angle_alpha   90.00
_cell.angle_beta   90.00
_cell.angle_gamma   90.00
#
_symmetry.space_group_name_H-M   'P 1'
#
loop_
_entity.id
_entity.type
_entity.pdbx_description
1 polymer ?
#
loop_
_entity_poly.entity_id
_entity_poly.type
_entity_poly.pdbx_seq_one_letter_code
_entity_poly.pdbx_strand_id
1 'polypeptide(L)'
;ATVCNATNTQETDDDNFFNRYALRWDSHRIGWVVAGIMAAITVILTTVNVILHTINYYRPLEQRQIIRILLLPPVNATISFFSYRLFRGYTYYILAQSTYEAITVAAFLMLLISYVGDSTDERKEILAEKGEKKIPFPFCCWRFRPSKPYFMHTLKWAVLQYCLFKPLSSIAGIIAEEYNLLCPTQYSIHFAEVYLNAFGLVMSLVANYALTVFYALTRENLRGHAPSAKSWSIQMVTFLTFYQGFLFSVLQRYNVIKGTTYWTSTNVANGL
;
A
#
# COMPACT_ATOMS: atom_id res chain seq x y z
N ALA A 1 17.21 24.78 -10.79
CA ALA A 1 16.90 25.38 -9.48
C ALA A 1 17.02 24.27 -8.44
N THR A 2 17.86 24.44 -7.42
CA THR A 2 18.21 23.44 -6.39
C THR A 2 17.49 23.68 -5.07
N VAL A 3 16.47 24.54 -5.04
CA VAL A 3 15.75 24.93 -3.82
C VAL A 3 14.27 24.60 -4.00
N CYS A 4 13.74 23.78 -3.09
CA CYS A 4 12.31 23.51 -3.00
C CYS A 4 11.61 24.67 -2.28
N ASN A 5 10.78 25.44 -2.99
CA ASN A 5 9.95 26.48 -2.38
C ASN A 5 8.63 25.94 -1.80
N ALA A 6 8.57 24.65 -1.46
CA ALA A 6 7.35 24.00 -0.97
C ALA A 6 7.22 24.00 0.56
N THR A 7 7.95 24.89 1.26
CA THR A 7 7.91 24.97 2.73
C THR A 7 6.68 25.75 3.20
N ASN A 8 5.96 25.18 4.16
CA ASN A 8 4.88 25.87 4.86
C ASN A 8 5.43 27.05 5.66
N THR A 9 4.92 28.25 5.39
CA THR A 9 5.28 29.49 6.09
C THR A 9 4.28 29.89 7.18
N GLN A 10 3.29 29.04 7.52
CA GLN A 10 2.27 29.40 8.52
C GLN A 10 2.17 28.40 9.68
N GLU A 11 2.27 28.95 10.89
CA GLU A 11 2.28 28.27 12.19
C GLU A 11 0.88 27.94 12.75
N THR A 12 -0.22 28.34 12.09
CA THR A 12 -1.57 28.28 12.68
C THR A 12 -2.47 27.26 11.99
N ASP A 13 -2.87 26.23 12.74
CA ASP A 13 -4.01 25.36 12.41
C ASP A 13 -5.30 26.13 12.74
N ASP A 14 -6.30 26.11 11.84
CA ASP A 14 -7.61 26.74 12.12
C ASP A 14 -8.39 25.86 13.11
N ASP A 15 -8.16 26.07 14.41
CA ASP A 15 -8.75 25.33 15.54
C ASP A 15 -10.27 25.52 15.71
N ASN A 16 -10.93 26.29 14.83
CA ASN A 16 -12.31 26.72 14.95
C ASN A 16 -13.38 25.75 14.39
N PHE A 17 -13.09 24.45 14.23
CA PHE A 17 -14.05 23.50 13.64
C PHE A 17 -15.34 23.32 14.48
N PHE A 18 -15.22 23.29 15.81
CA PHE A 18 -16.35 23.12 16.73
C PHE A 18 -16.99 24.45 17.18
N ASN A 19 -16.50 25.59 16.68
CA ASN A 19 -17.01 26.89 17.08
C ASN A 19 -18.34 27.17 16.36
N ARG A 20 -19.46 26.97 17.07
CA ARG A 20 -20.84 27.07 16.52
C ARG A 20 -21.19 28.44 15.92
N TYR A 21 -20.42 29.49 16.21
CA TYR A 21 -20.71 30.85 15.79
C TYR A 21 -20.06 31.26 14.45
N ALA A 22 -19.19 30.44 13.88
CA ALA A 22 -18.52 30.68 12.59
C ALA A 22 -18.72 29.49 11.64
N LEU A 23 -19.98 29.22 11.27
CA LEU A 23 -20.34 28.17 10.31
C LEU A 23 -20.12 28.65 8.87
N ARG A 24 -18.87 28.93 8.49
CA ARG A 24 -18.50 29.16 7.09
C ARG A 24 -18.02 27.85 6.47
N TRP A 25 -18.73 27.38 5.44
CA TRP A 25 -18.39 26.16 4.71
C TRP A 25 -17.24 26.43 3.74
N ASP A 26 -16.01 26.33 4.24
CA ASP A 26 -14.81 26.37 3.40
C ASP A 26 -14.53 24.96 2.83
N SER A 27 -13.96 24.86 1.63
CA SER A 27 -13.75 23.59 0.90
C SER A 27 -13.04 22.49 1.73
N HIS A 28 -12.17 22.87 2.67
CA HIS A 28 -11.48 21.92 3.56
C HIS A 28 -12.41 21.28 4.59
N ARG A 29 -13.37 22.03 5.15
CA ARG A 29 -14.33 21.49 6.11
C ARG A 29 -15.24 20.47 5.43
N ILE A 30 -15.64 20.75 4.18
CA ILE A 30 -16.35 19.79 3.34
C ILE A 30 -15.48 18.55 3.09
N GLY A 31 -14.20 18.75 2.76
CA GLY A 31 -13.23 17.66 2.61
C GLY A 31 -13.11 16.77 3.85
N TRP A 32 -13.00 17.35 5.05
CA TRP A 32 -12.92 16.61 6.30
C TRP A 32 -14.17 15.78 6.56
N VAL A 33 -15.35 16.35 6.35
CA VAL A 33 -16.63 15.64 6.54
C VAL A 33 -16.74 14.48 5.56
N VAL A 34 -16.45 14.70 4.26
CA VAL A 34 -16.53 13.65 3.24
C VAL A 34 -15.52 12.53 3.52
N ALA A 35 -14.25 12.88 3.78
CA ALA A 35 -13.20 11.91 4.10
C ALA A 35 -13.54 11.11 5.37
N GLY A 36 -14.05 11.78 6.40
CA GLY A 36 -14.46 11.13 7.66
C GLY A 36 -15.63 10.16 7.47
N ILE A 37 -16.65 10.53 6.68
CA ILE A 37 -17.77 9.63 6.38
C ILE A 37 -17.29 8.41 5.59
N MET A 38 -16.46 8.60 4.55
CA MET A 38 -15.94 7.50 3.75
C MET A 38 -15.04 6.56 4.57
N ALA A 39 -14.19 7.13 5.45
CA ALA A 39 -13.38 6.35 6.38
C ALA A 39 -14.24 5.55 7.36
N ALA A 40 -15.27 6.17 7.94
CA ALA A 40 -16.19 5.49 8.85
C ALA A 40 -16.93 4.33 8.16
N ILE A 41 -17.44 4.53 6.94
CA ILE A 41 -18.09 3.46 6.15
C ILE A 41 -17.10 2.31 5.91
N THR A 42 -15.87 2.62 5.51
CA THR A 42 -14.82 1.61 5.25
C THR A 42 -14.50 0.79 6.51
N VAL A 43 -14.39 1.45 7.66
CA VAL A 43 -14.15 0.80 8.96
C VAL A 43 -15.32 -0.10 9.33
N ILE A 44 -16.57 0.39 9.24
CA ILE A 44 -17.76 -0.37 9.59
C ILE A 44 -17.89 -1.63 8.73
N LEU A 45 -17.82 -1.48 7.41
CA LEU A 45 -17.92 -2.61 6.47
C LEU A 45 -16.81 -3.64 6.72
N THR A 46 -15.59 -3.18 6.98
CA THR A 46 -14.48 -4.09 7.27
C THR A 46 -14.68 -4.81 8.59
N THR A 47 -15.09 -4.11 9.64
CA THR A 47 -15.37 -4.70 10.96
C THR A 47 -16.44 -5.77 10.87
N VAL A 48 -17.53 -5.53 10.13
CA VAL A 48 -18.57 -6.55 9.89
C VAL A 48 -17.96 -7.79 9.23
N ASN A 49 -17.19 -7.62 8.15
CA ASN A 49 -16.54 -8.75 7.47
C ASN A 49 -15.56 -9.53 8.36
N VAL A 50 -14.79 -8.83 9.20
CA VAL A 50 -13.88 -9.46 10.17
C VAL A 50 -14.67 -10.24 11.21
N ILE A 51 -15.75 -9.67 11.76
CA ILE A 51 -16.62 -10.36 12.72
C ILE A 51 -17.17 -11.65 12.13
N LEU A 52 -17.72 -11.61 10.91
CA LEU A 52 -18.22 -12.80 10.22
C LEU A 52 -17.14 -13.89 10.07
N HIS A 53 -15.91 -13.49 9.72
CA HIS A 53 -14.79 -14.43 9.66
C HIS A 53 -14.40 -15.01 11.02
N THR A 54 -14.48 -14.23 12.10
CA THR A 54 -14.15 -14.69 13.45
C THR A 54 -15.23 -15.56 14.08
N ILE A 55 -16.51 -15.36 13.74
CA ILE A 55 -17.60 -16.22 14.20
C ILE A 55 -17.48 -17.62 13.57
N ASN A 56 -17.06 -17.69 12.31
CA ASN A 56 -16.96 -18.93 11.55
C ASN A 56 -15.49 -19.38 11.38
N TYR A 57 -14.77 -19.56 12.50
CA TYR A 57 -13.31 -19.74 12.54
C TYR A 57 -12.86 -21.22 12.41
N TYR A 58 -13.12 -21.86 11.26
CA TYR A 58 -12.79 -23.27 11.02
C TYR A 58 -11.33 -23.54 10.62
N ARG A 59 -10.66 -22.62 9.91
CA ARG A 59 -9.29 -22.77 9.40
C ARG A 59 -8.41 -21.63 9.91
N PRO A 60 -7.83 -21.74 11.12
CA PRO A 60 -7.23 -20.60 11.82
C PRO A 60 -6.01 -20.02 11.11
N LEU A 61 -5.18 -20.85 10.47
CA LEU A 61 -3.96 -20.42 9.78
C LEU A 61 -4.29 -19.53 8.57
N GLU A 62 -5.24 -19.97 7.74
CA GLU A 62 -5.70 -19.24 6.56
C GLU A 62 -6.46 -17.97 6.98
N GLN A 63 -7.47 -18.11 7.84
CA GLN A 63 -8.32 -16.99 8.26
C GLN A 63 -7.53 -15.89 8.95
N ARG A 64 -6.48 -16.21 9.69
CA ARG A 64 -5.59 -15.20 10.31
C ARG A 64 -4.91 -14.32 9.25
N GLN A 65 -4.42 -14.91 8.16
CA GLN A 65 -3.82 -14.11 7.08
C GLN A 65 -4.86 -13.33 6.30
N ILE A 66 -6.05 -13.92 6.10
CA ILE A 66 -7.19 -13.24 5.49
C ILE A 66 -7.57 -11.97 6.26
N ILE A 67 -7.71 -12.07 7.59
CA ILE A 67 -8.06 -10.92 8.44
C ILE A 67 -6.99 -9.82 8.33
N ARG A 68 -5.69 -10.17 8.35
CA ARG A 68 -4.60 -9.20 8.15
C ARG A 68 -4.72 -8.45 6.82
N ILE A 69 -5.12 -9.14 5.76
CA ILE A 69 -5.36 -8.52 4.45
C ILE A 69 -6.59 -7.61 4.47
N LEU A 70 -7.70 -8.07 5.06
CA LEU A 70 -8.95 -7.28 5.12
C LEU A 70 -8.77 -5.99 5.90
N LEU A 71 -7.84 -5.92 6.84
CA LEU A 71 -7.58 -4.74 7.65
C LEU A 71 -6.78 -3.65 6.90
N LEU A 72 -6.28 -3.90 5.69
CA LEU A 72 -5.54 -2.88 4.92
C LEU A 72 -6.41 -1.65 4.57
N PRO A 73 -7.62 -1.78 3.95
CA PRO A 73 -8.48 -0.63 3.66
C PRO A 73 -8.83 0.26 4.86
N PRO A 74 -9.28 -0.25 6.03
CA PRO A 74 -9.64 0.61 7.15
C PRO A 74 -8.41 1.27 7.79
N VAL A 75 -7.25 0.60 7.81
CA VAL A 75 -6.00 1.20 8.27
C VAL A 75 -5.64 2.38 7.37
N ASN A 76 -5.63 2.18 6.05
CA ASN A 76 -5.33 3.25 5.10
C ASN A 76 -6.34 4.40 5.21
N ALA A 77 -7.65 4.11 5.24
CA ALA A 77 -8.68 5.15 5.33
C ALA A 77 -8.57 5.99 6.62
N THR A 78 -8.26 5.33 7.74
CA THR A 78 -8.07 6.00 9.04
C THR A 78 -6.82 6.88 9.01
N ILE A 79 -5.70 6.35 8.50
CA ILE A 79 -4.44 7.09 8.40
C ILE A 79 -4.59 8.27 7.44
N SER A 80 -5.23 8.10 6.28
CA SER A 80 -5.51 9.20 5.33
C SER A 80 -6.37 10.29 5.98
N PHE A 81 -7.41 9.93 6.73
CA PHE A 81 -8.23 10.91 7.44
C PHE A 81 -7.42 11.71 8.48
N PHE A 82 -6.60 11.04 9.28
CA PHE A 82 -5.73 11.72 10.25
C PHE A 82 -4.63 12.53 9.60
N SER A 83 -4.03 12.04 8.51
CA SER A 83 -3.07 12.78 7.68
C SER A 83 -3.66 14.08 7.17
N TYR A 84 -4.89 14.03 6.62
CA TYR A 84 -5.60 15.20 6.12
C TYR A 84 -6.03 16.19 7.21
N ARG A 85 -6.20 15.72 8.45
CA ARG A 85 -6.59 16.58 9.59
C ARG A 85 -5.40 17.14 10.37
N LEU A 86 -4.35 16.36 10.52
CA LEU A 86 -3.17 16.60 11.35
C LEU A 86 -1.91 16.54 10.47
N PHE A 87 -1.79 17.49 9.56
CA PHE A 87 -0.72 17.52 8.57
C PHE A 87 0.69 17.49 9.19
N ARG A 88 0.88 18.05 10.39
CA ARG A 88 2.16 18.02 11.12
C ARG A 88 2.62 16.60 11.50
N GLY A 89 1.68 15.67 11.63
CA GLY A 89 1.97 14.26 11.92
C GLY A 89 2.14 13.39 10.67
N TYR A 90 2.01 13.96 9.46
CA TYR A 90 2.02 13.27 8.16
C TYR A 90 3.14 12.23 8.04
N THR A 91 4.33 12.63 8.45
CA THR A 91 5.56 11.85 8.49
C THR A 91 5.39 10.49 9.22
N TYR A 92 4.73 10.49 10.37
CA TYR A 92 4.45 9.27 11.14
C TYR A 92 3.35 8.42 10.50
N TYR A 93 2.35 9.08 9.92
CA TYR A 93 1.21 8.45 9.26
C TYR A 93 1.65 7.66 8.01
N ILE A 94 2.51 8.22 7.17
CA ILE A 94 3.08 7.51 6.00
C ILE A 94 3.88 6.30 6.42
N LEU A 95 4.70 6.41 7.47
CA LEU A 95 5.50 5.29 7.95
C LEU A 95 4.60 4.14 8.41
N ALA A 96 3.55 4.44 9.16
CA ALA A 96 2.58 3.45 9.60
C ALA A 96 1.86 2.78 8.42
N GLN A 97 1.39 3.57 7.45
CA GLN A 97 0.72 3.08 6.25
C GLN A 97 1.64 2.18 5.42
N SER A 98 2.85 2.66 5.09
CA SER A 98 3.83 1.94 4.29
C SER A 98 4.28 0.62 4.94
N THR A 99 4.37 0.59 6.28
CA THR A 99 4.64 -0.64 7.03
C THR A 99 3.46 -1.62 6.95
N TYR A 100 2.22 -1.14 7.04
CA TYR A 100 1.05 -2.00 6.97
C TYR A 100 0.84 -2.60 5.57
N GLU A 101 1.09 -1.81 4.51
CA GLU A 101 1.12 -2.30 3.13
C GLU A 101 2.11 -3.47 2.96
N ALA A 102 3.34 -3.31 3.47
CA ALA A 102 4.35 -4.36 3.47
C ALA A 102 3.88 -5.64 4.21
N ILE A 103 3.32 -5.49 5.41
CA ILE A 103 2.76 -6.62 6.19
C ILE A 103 1.68 -7.35 5.39
N THR A 104 0.84 -6.62 4.66
CA THR A 104 -0.26 -7.19 3.87
C THR A 104 0.24 -8.06 2.72
N VAL A 105 1.29 -7.60 2.01
CA VAL A 105 1.93 -8.39 0.94
C VAL A 105 2.54 -9.68 1.50
N ALA A 106 3.22 -9.61 2.66
CA ALA A 106 3.74 -10.80 3.34
C ALA A 106 2.63 -11.75 3.80
N ALA A 107 1.54 -11.22 4.37
CA ALA A 107 0.37 -12.00 4.78
C ALA A 107 -0.26 -12.74 3.59
N PHE A 108 -0.30 -12.10 2.42
CA PHE A 108 -0.80 -12.74 1.21
C PHE A 108 0.08 -13.87 0.71
N LEU A 109 1.41 -13.72 0.72
CA LEU A 109 2.32 -14.82 0.42
C LEU A 109 2.08 -16.00 1.38
N MET A 110 1.98 -15.72 2.69
CA MET A 110 1.72 -16.75 3.70
C MET A 110 0.36 -17.44 3.50
N LEU A 111 -0.66 -16.69 3.07
CA LEU A 111 -1.96 -17.25 2.73
C LEU A 111 -1.86 -18.23 1.57
N LEU A 112 -1.21 -17.83 0.48
CA LEU A 112 -1.01 -18.71 -0.69
C LEU A 112 -0.22 -19.97 -0.30
N ILE A 113 0.80 -19.85 0.56
CA ILE A 113 1.58 -20.99 1.03
C ILE A 113 0.72 -21.94 1.89
N SER A 114 -0.15 -21.38 2.73
CA SER A 114 -1.06 -22.17 3.59
C SER A 114 -2.07 -22.94 2.77
N TYR A 115 -2.61 -22.35 1.69
CA TYR A 115 -3.53 -23.05 0.80
C TYR A 115 -2.91 -24.18 -0.04
N VAL A 116 -1.58 -24.18 -0.19
CA VAL A 116 -0.90 -25.28 -0.91
C VAL A 116 -0.80 -26.51 -0.05
N GLY A 117 -0.64 -26.36 1.26
CA GLY A 117 -0.51 -27.47 2.21
C GLY A 117 -0.20 -26.94 3.61
N ASP A 118 -0.55 -27.71 4.63
CA ASP A 118 -0.35 -27.31 6.02
C ASP A 118 1.10 -27.57 6.45
N SER A 119 1.68 -28.69 5.99
CA SER A 119 3.05 -29.10 6.32
C SER A 119 4.08 -28.73 5.24
N THR A 120 5.35 -28.62 5.65
CA THR A 120 6.44 -28.33 4.70
C THR A 120 6.66 -29.46 3.70
N ASP A 121 6.42 -30.70 4.10
CA ASP A 121 6.68 -31.87 3.24
C ASP A 121 5.55 -32.10 2.23
N GLU A 122 4.30 -31.91 2.64
CA GLU A 122 3.13 -31.88 1.73
C GLU A 122 3.30 -30.79 0.65
N ARG A 123 3.76 -29.60 1.05
CA ARG A 123 4.07 -28.53 0.08
C ARG A 123 5.14 -28.95 -0.91
N LYS A 124 6.22 -29.61 -0.45
CA LYS A 124 7.29 -30.08 -1.34
C LYS A 124 6.77 -31.13 -2.32
N GLU A 125 5.94 -32.05 -1.85
CA GLU A 125 5.35 -33.10 -2.68
C GLU A 125 4.46 -32.50 -3.78
N ILE A 126 3.54 -31.62 -3.42
CA ILE A 126 2.65 -30.91 -4.35
C ILE A 126 3.44 -30.04 -5.35
N LEU A 127 4.54 -29.43 -4.90
CA LEU A 127 5.42 -28.68 -5.80
C LEU A 127 6.31 -29.59 -6.67
N ALA A 128 6.60 -30.81 -6.22
CA ALA A 128 7.38 -31.79 -6.97
C ALA A 128 6.57 -32.44 -8.09
N GLU A 129 5.27 -32.68 -7.88
CA GLU A 129 4.34 -33.13 -8.92
C GLU A 129 4.18 -32.11 -10.04
N LYS A 130 4.33 -30.81 -9.73
CA LYS A 130 4.32 -29.74 -10.73
C LYS A 130 5.65 -29.74 -11.48
N GLY A 131 5.63 -30.33 -12.68
CA GLY A 131 6.74 -30.28 -13.64
C GLY A 131 7.10 -28.85 -14.10
N GLU A 132 7.98 -28.75 -15.10
CA GLU A 132 8.41 -27.46 -15.65
C GLU A 132 7.23 -26.62 -16.15
N LYS A 133 7.01 -25.45 -15.54
CA LYS A 133 6.02 -24.47 -16.03
C LYS A 133 6.74 -23.23 -16.58
N LYS A 134 6.15 -22.63 -17.61
CA LYS A 134 6.57 -21.31 -18.14
C LYS A 134 6.10 -20.23 -17.17
N ILE A 135 6.91 -19.17 -16.98
CA ILE A 135 6.51 -18.04 -16.14
C ILE A 135 5.37 -17.26 -16.83
N PRO A 136 4.38 -16.72 -16.09
CA PRO A 136 3.40 -15.77 -16.63
C PRO A 136 4.04 -14.58 -17.38
N PHE A 137 3.29 -13.97 -18.31
CA PHE A 137 3.68 -12.71 -18.96
C PHE A 137 4.03 -11.64 -17.90
N PRO A 138 5.11 -10.83 -18.04
CA PRO A 138 5.87 -10.52 -19.25
C PRO A 138 7.15 -11.36 -19.53
N PHE A 139 7.64 -12.17 -18.58
CA PHE A 139 8.86 -12.98 -18.78
C PHE A 139 8.54 -14.42 -19.24
N CYS A 140 7.64 -14.55 -20.21
CA CYS A 140 7.10 -15.84 -20.69
C CYS A 140 8.10 -16.78 -21.38
N CYS A 141 9.33 -16.32 -21.62
CA CYS A 141 10.41 -17.10 -22.23
C CYS A 141 11.22 -17.92 -21.20
N TRP A 142 11.08 -17.64 -19.91
CA TRP A 142 11.81 -18.34 -18.87
C TRP A 142 11.02 -19.56 -18.37
N ARG A 143 11.67 -20.72 -18.24
CA ARG A 143 11.11 -21.93 -17.61
C ARG A 143 11.73 -22.12 -16.23
N PHE A 144 10.90 -22.48 -15.25
CA PHE A 144 11.38 -22.76 -13.90
C PHE A 144 10.84 -24.11 -13.41
N ARG A 145 11.57 -24.71 -12.48
CA ARG A 145 11.17 -25.96 -11.80
C ARG A 145 10.68 -25.63 -10.38
N PRO A 146 9.36 -25.68 -10.12
CA PRO A 146 8.78 -25.50 -8.79
C PRO A 146 9.28 -26.55 -7.78
N SER A 147 9.66 -27.73 -8.26
CA SER A 147 10.16 -28.87 -7.46
C SER A 147 11.42 -28.57 -6.63
N LYS A 148 12.20 -27.55 -6.98
CA LYS A 148 13.45 -27.24 -6.26
C LYS A 148 13.19 -26.33 -5.04
N PRO A 149 13.83 -26.58 -3.88
CA PRO A 149 13.63 -25.78 -2.67
C PRO A 149 14.02 -24.31 -2.86
N TYR A 150 14.98 -24.02 -3.76
CA TYR A 150 15.37 -22.66 -4.12
C TYR A 150 14.20 -21.81 -4.60
N PHE A 151 13.20 -22.39 -5.28
CA PHE A 151 12.04 -21.63 -5.76
C PHE A 151 11.27 -20.96 -4.62
N MET A 152 10.99 -21.71 -3.55
CA MET A 152 10.28 -21.20 -2.38
C MET A 152 11.12 -20.14 -1.64
N HIS A 153 12.44 -20.32 -1.57
CA HIS A 153 13.33 -19.32 -1.00
C HIS A 153 13.34 -18.03 -1.82
N THR A 154 13.46 -18.12 -3.15
CA THR A 154 13.44 -16.96 -4.05
C THR A 154 12.14 -16.17 -3.93
N LEU A 155 10.98 -16.85 -3.85
CA LEU A 155 9.69 -16.18 -3.64
C LEU A 155 9.62 -15.43 -2.31
N LYS A 156 10.05 -16.07 -1.22
CA LYS A 156 10.09 -15.45 0.11
C LYS A 156 11.01 -14.24 0.12
N TRP A 157 12.20 -14.36 -0.48
CA TRP A 157 13.14 -13.25 -0.61
C TRP A 157 12.58 -12.09 -1.45
N ALA A 158 11.94 -12.39 -2.58
CA ALA A 158 11.33 -11.38 -3.46
C ALA A 158 10.23 -10.56 -2.78
N VAL A 159 9.48 -11.16 -1.85
CA VAL A 159 8.49 -10.44 -1.03
C VAL A 159 9.14 -9.75 0.16
N LEU A 160 10.10 -10.40 0.82
CA LEU A 160 10.78 -9.86 2.00
C LEU A 160 11.57 -8.59 1.67
N GLN A 161 12.24 -8.53 0.52
CA GLN A 161 12.96 -7.32 0.08
C GLN A 161 12.03 -6.10 0.01
N TYR A 162 10.80 -6.25 -0.47
CA TYR A 162 9.81 -5.18 -0.52
C TYR A 162 9.36 -4.79 0.88
N CYS A 163 9.14 -5.78 1.75
CA CYS A 163 8.71 -5.54 3.13
C CYS A 163 9.74 -4.78 3.96
N LEU A 164 11.04 -4.99 3.67
CA LEU A 164 12.13 -4.25 4.31
C LEU A 164 12.34 -2.88 3.64
N PHE A 165 12.27 -2.82 2.31
CA PHE A 165 12.52 -1.59 1.58
C PHE A 165 11.45 -0.52 1.86
N LYS A 166 10.17 -0.88 1.95
CA LYS A 166 9.07 0.08 2.20
C LYS A 166 9.29 0.97 3.44
N PRO A 167 9.45 0.43 4.66
CA PRO A 167 9.68 1.26 5.84
C PRO A 167 11.02 2.01 5.76
N LEU A 168 12.08 1.39 5.20
CA LEU A 168 13.37 2.07 5.01
C LEU A 168 13.25 3.27 4.05
N SER A 169 12.50 3.12 2.96
CA SER A 169 12.25 4.19 2.00
C SER A 169 11.43 5.32 2.61
N SER A 170 10.48 5.00 3.49
CA SER A 170 9.74 6.01 4.25
C SER A 170 10.68 6.77 5.17
N ILE A 171 11.51 6.09 5.99
CA ILE A 171 12.51 6.73 6.86
C ILE A 171 13.50 7.59 6.06
N ALA A 172 14.00 7.08 4.93
CA ALA A 172 14.88 7.84 4.05
C ALA A 172 14.20 9.09 3.48
N GLY A 173 12.90 9.01 3.15
CA GLY A 173 12.09 10.16 2.75
C GLY A 173 12.00 11.22 3.85
N ILE A 174 11.78 10.80 5.10
CA ILE A 174 11.74 11.71 6.26
C ILE A 174 13.06 12.43 6.43
N ILE A 175 14.18 11.71 6.37
CA ILE A 175 15.52 12.30 6.50
C ILE A 175 15.79 13.27 5.34
N ALA A 176 15.42 12.90 4.11
CA ALA A 176 15.61 13.77 2.95
C ALA A 176 14.71 15.03 2.97
N GLU A 177 13.57 14.98 3.65
CA GLU A 177 12.72 16.15 3.92
C GLU A 177 13.42 17.16 4.82
N GLU A 178 14.05 16.71 5.92
CA GLU A 178 14.83 17.57 6.84
C GLU A 178 16.00 18.29 6.13
N TYR A 179 16.65 17.61 5.18
CA TYR A 179 17.72 18.20 4.37
C TYR A 179 17.23 19.07 3.20
N ASN A 180 15.92 19.31 3.04
CA ASN A 180 15.30 20.04 1.93
C ASN A 180 15.63 19.44 0.54
N LEU A 181 15.90 18.12 0.48
CA LEU A 181 16.19 17.36 -0.75
C LEU A 181 14.96 16.63 -1.31
N LEU A 182 13.81 16.76 -0.65
CA LEU A 182 12.51 16.27 -1.13
C LEU A 182 11.76 17.39 -1.87
N CYS A 183 11.33 17.12 -3.10
CA CYS A 183 10.50 18.03 -3.87
C CYS A 183 9.38 17.25 -4.58
N PRO A 184 8.18 17.17 -3.98
CA PRO A 184 7.07 16.41 -4.56
C PRO A 184 6.52 17.01 -5.85
N THR A 185 6.87 18.27 -6.12
CA THR A 185 6.38 19.04 -7.26
C THR A 185 7.27 18.95 -8.50
N GLN A 186 8.52 18.49 -8.33
CA GLN A 186 9.50 18.42 -9.41
C GLN A 186 10.16 17.05 -9.46
N TYR A 187 9.73 16.21 -10.43
CA TYR A 187 10.47 15.01 -10.84
C TYR A 187 11.78 15.41 -11.55
N SER A 188 12.76 15.86 -10.76
CA SER A 188 14.10 16.17 -11.22
C SER A 188 15.08 15.12 -10.69
N ILE A 189 16.07 14.77 -11.51
CA ILE A 189 17.14 13.83 -11.18
C ILE A 189 17.96 14.33 -9.97
N HIS A 190 17.86 15.62 -9.64
CA HIS A 190 18.57 16.21 -8.50
C HIS A 190 17.91 15.97 -7.14
N PHE A 191 16.68 15.44 -7.07
CA PHE A 191 15.97 15.21 -5.82
C PHE A 191 15.89 13.72 -5.45
N ALA A 192 16.02 13.43 -4.16
CA ALA A 192 16.04 12.05 -3.64
C ALA A 192 14.73 11.28 -3.90
N GLU A 193 13.62 12.01 -4.01
CA GLU A 193 12.28 11.47 -4.19
C GLU A 193 12.12 10.63 -5.46
N VAL A 194 12.73 11.05 -6.58
CA VAL A 194 12.64 10.30 -7.84
C VAL A 194 13.29 8.92 -7.70
N TYR A 195 14.43 8.85 -7.00
CA TYR A 195 15.14 7.60 -6.76
C TYR A 195 14.40 6.68 -5.78
N LEU A 196 13.86 7.23 -4.69
CA LEU A 196 13.07 6.47 -3.72
C LEU A 196 11.81 5.88 -4.37
N ASN A 197 11.11 6.69 -5.18
CA ASN A 197 9.92 6.24 -5.91
C ASN A 197 10.25 5.21 -7.00
N ALA A 198 11.30 5.44 -7.80
CA ALA A 198 11.71 4.52 -8.85
C ALA A 198 12.15 3.15 -8.28
N PHE A 199 12.99 3.16 -7.24
CA PHE A 199 13.40 1.92 -6.59
C PHE A 199 12.22 1.24 -5.89
N GLY A 200 11.35 2.00 -5.21
CA GLY A 200 10.12 1.48 -4.61
C GLY A 200 9.19 0.80 -5.61
N LEU A 201 9.05 1.38 -6.81
CA LEU A 201 8.33 0.77 -7.92
C LEU A 201 8.95 -0.56 -8.35
N VAL A 202 10.27 -0.61 -8.56
CA VAL A 202 10.97 -1.84 -8.96
C VAL A 202 10.78 -2.94 -7.91
N MET A 203 10.99 -2.63 -6.63
CA MET A 203 10.81 -3.58 -5.53
C MET A 203 9.37 -4.09 -5.45
N SER A 204 8.40 -3.19 -5.61
CA SER A 204 6.96 -3.52 -5.63
C SER A 204 6.62 -4.43 -6.81
N LEU A 205 7.11 -4.14 -8.01
CA LEU A 205 6.88 -4.95 -9.21
C LEU A 205 7.46 -6.36 -9.04
N VAL A 206 8.68 -6.49 -8.50
CA VAL A 206 9.31 -7.79 -8.24
C VAL A 206 8.50 -8.61 -7.23
N ALA A 207 8.07 -8.01 -6.12
CA ALA A 207 7.27 -8.70 -5.09
C ALA A 207 5.89 -9.15 -5.63
N ASN A 208 5.19 -8.24 -6.32
CA ASN A 208 3.89 -8.54 -6.93
C ASN A 208 4.00 -9.58 -8.05
N TYR A 209 5.09 -9.55 -8.81
CA TYR A 209 5.36 -10.56 -9.81
C TYR A 209 5.61 -11.93 -9.18
N ALA A 210 6.44 -12.02 -8.14
CA ALA A 210 6.67 -13.26 -7.39
C ALA A 210 5.35 -13.86 -6.86
N LEU A 211 4.48 -13.03 -6.29
CA LEU A 211 3.13 -13.43 -5.87
C LEU A 211 2.28 -13.96 -7.05
N THR A 212 2.31 -13.26 -8.18
CA THR A 212 1.57 -13.65 -9.41
C THR A 212 2.07 -14.98 -9.95
N VAL A 213 3.39 -15.20 -9.99
CA VAL A 213 4.00 -16.48 -10.39
C VAL A 213 3.54 -17.60 -9.46
N PHE A 214 3.61 -17.38 -8.15
CA PHE A 214 3.23 -18.39 -7.18
C PHE A 214 1.73 -18.72 -7.24
N TYR A 215 0.88 -17.70 -7.39
CA TYR A 215 -0.55 -17.87 -7.60
C TYR A 215 -0.86 -18.67 -8.88
N ALA A 216 -0.21 -18.35 -10.00
CA ALA A 216 -0.42 -19.04 -11.27
C ALA A 216 -0.08 -20.55 -11.20
N LEU A 217 0.91 -20.93 -10.39
CA LEU A 217 1.28 -22.33 -10.15
C LEU A 217 0.23 -23.09 -9.34
N THR A 218 -0.32 -22.42 -8.33
CA THR A 218 -1.17 -23.03 -7.30
C THR A 218 -2.65 -22.88 -7.63
N ARG A 219 -3.00 -22.11 -8.66
CA ARG A 219 -4.39 -21.85 -9.12
C ARG A 219 -5.26 -23.10 -9.26
N GLU A 220 -4.68 -24.23 -9.67
CA GLU A 220 -5.39 -25.50 -9.87
C GLU A 220 -5.82 -26.12 -8.53
N ASN A 221 -4.93 -26.12 -7.55
CA ASN A 221 -5.18 -26.57 -6.19
C ASN A 221 -6.15 -25.64 -5.45
N LEU A 222 -6.23 -24.40 -5.94
CA LEU A 222 -7.00 -23.30 -5.40
C LEU A 222 -8.40 -23.13 -6.01
N ARG A 223 -8.80 -23.97 -6.99
CA ARG A 223 -10.06 -23.83 -7.73
C ARG A 223 -11.33 -23.83 -6.86
N GLY A 224 -11.26 -24.37 -5.63
CA GLY A 224 -12.38 -24.36 -4.67
C GLY A 224 -12.52 -23.10 -3.81
N HIS A 225 -11.51 -22.22 -3.76
CA HIS A 225 -11.45 -21.10 -2.79
C HIS A 225 -11.52 -19.70 -3.42
N ALA A 226 -11.94 -19.60 -4.69
CA ALA A 226 -12.05 -18.35 -5.47
C ALA A 226 -10.93 -17.29 -5.20
N PRO A 227 -9.64 -17.65 -5.29
CA PRO A 227 -8.56 -16.78 -4.82
C PRO A 227 -8.12 -15.74 -5.86
N SER A 228 -8.65 -15.79 -7.08
CA SER A 228 -8.42 -14.80 -8.14
C SER A 228 -8.91 -13.41 -7.73
N ALA A 229 -10.12 -13.33 -7.16
CA ALA A 229 -10.69 -12.06 -6.70
C ALA A 229 -9.86 -11.48 -5.54
N LYS A 230 -9.42 -12.33 -4.61
CA LYS A 230 -8.64 -11.94 -3.43
C LYS A 230 -7.22 -11.44 -3.78
N SER A 231 -6.57 -12.08 -4.75
CA SER A 231 -5.27 -11.65 -5.28
C SER A 231 -5.36 -10.30 -5.98
N TRP A 232 -6.41 -10.11 -6.80
CA TRP A 232 -6.64 -8.85 -7.50
C TRP A 232 -6.98 -7.71 -6.55
N SER A 233 -7.68 -7.94 -5.44
CA SER A 233 -7.98 -6.88 -4.48
C SER A 233 -6.71 -6.26 -3.89
N ILE A 234 -5.71 -7.06 -3.49
CA ILE A 234 -4.44 -6.55 -2.94
C ILE A 234 -3.61 -5.84 -4.01
N GLN A 235 -3.54 -6.43 -5.21
CA GLN A 235 -2.88 -5.80 -6.36
C GLN A 235 -3.53 -4.46 -6.71
N MET A 236 -4.87 -4.40 -6.75
CA MET A 236 -5.63 -3.20 -7.08
C MET A 236 -5.41 -2.10 -6.05
N VAL A 237 -5.35 -2.40 -4.75
CA VAL A 237 -5.04 -1.37 -3.74
C VAL A 237 -3.65 -0.77 -3.97
N THR A 238 -2.64 -1.60 -4.25
CA THR A 238 -1.27 -1.12 -4.48
C THR A 238 -1.14 -0.32 -5.78
N PHE A 239 -1.84 -0.73 -6.85
CA PHE A 239 -1.88 0.02 -8.10
C PHE A 239 -2.66 1.32 -7.95
N LEU A 240 -3.81 1.31 -7.26
CA LEU A 240 -4.61 2.50 -7.05
C LEU A 240 -3.86 3.55 -6.25
N THR A 241 -3.19 3.20 -5.14
CA THR A 241 -2.44 4.19 -4.35
C THR A 241 -1.28 4.80 -5.14
N PHE A 242 -0.59 4.00 -5.95
CA PHE A 242 0.44 4.50 -6.86
C PHE A 242 -0.13 5.45 -7.92
N TYR A 243 -1.22 5.06 -8.60
CA TYR A 243 -1.86 5.90 -9.61
C TYR A 243 -2.50 7.15 -9.01
N GLN A 244 -3.04 7.09 -7.79
CA GLN A 244 -3.55 8.24 -7.04
C GLN A 244 -2.41 9.23 -6.76
N GLY A 245 -1.28 8.77 -6.21
CA GLY A 245 -0.11 9.62 -5.97
C GLY A 245 0.43 10.26 -7.26
N PHE A 246 0.54 9.47 -8.33
CA PHE A 246 0.94 10.00 -9.64
C PHE A 246 -0.07 11.02 -10.17
N LEU A 247 -1.36 10.72 -10.12
CA LEU A 247 -2.43 11.62 -10.57
C LEU A 247 -2.41 12.94 -9.80
N PHE A 248 -2.24 12.91 -8.47
CA PHE A 248 -2.14 14.12 -7.65
C PHE A 248 -0.88 14.93 -7.97
N SER A 249 0.27 14.29 -8.19
CA SER A 249 1.49 14.99 -8.63
C SER A 249 1.31 15.69 -9.99
N VAL A 250 0.58 15.05 -10.92
CA VAL A 250 0.24 15.63 -12.23
C VAL A 250 -0.74 16.78 -12.06
N LEU A 251 -1.82 16.60 -11.29
CA LEU A 251 -2.82 17.64 -11.01
C LEU A 251 -2.21 18.87 -10.32
N GLN A 252 -1.21 18.66 -9.46
CA GLN A 252 -0.45 19.75 -8.85
C GLN A 252 0.41 20.47 -9.90
N ARG A 253 1.07 19.74 -10.80
CA ARG A 253 1.89 20.33 -11.89
C ARG A 253 1.07 21.18 -12.85
N TYR A 254 -0.19 20.81 -13.11
CA TYR A 254 -1.12 21.58 -13.93
C TYR A 254 -1.87 22.69 -13.15
N ASN A 255 -1.48 22.99 -11.90
CA ASN A 255 -2.11 24.00 -11.03
C ASN A 255 -3.63 23.82 -10.83
N VAL A 256 -4.13 22.58 -10.98
CA VAL A 256 -5.55 22.26 -10.70
C VAL A 256 -5.78 22.24 -9.19
N ILE A 257 -4.81 21.73 -8.42
CA ILE A 257 -4.80 21.80 -6.95
C ILE A 257 -4.18 23.15 -6.56
N LYS A 258 -5.05 24.12 -6.25
CA LYS A 258 -4.62 25.44 -5.75
C LYS A 258 -4.41 25.35 -4.24
N GLY A 259 -3.25 25.83 -3.77
CA GLY A 259 -3.05 26.10 -2.35
C GLY A 259 -4.05 27.13 -1.86
N THR A 260 -4.51 26.99 -0.63
CA THR A 260 -5.41 27.96 0.01
C THR A 260 -4.63 28.80 1.00
N THR A 261 -5.27 29.82 1.58
CA THR A 261 -4.63 30.79 2.48
C THR A 261 -3.88 30.13 3.66
N TYR A 262 -4.24 28.89 4.03
CA TYR A 262 -3.69 28.14 5.17
C TYR A 262 -2.93 26.87 4.77
N TRP A 263 -3.05 26.39 3.51
CA TRP A 263 -2.48 25.11 3.07
C TRP A 263 -1.79 25.27 1.71
N THR A 264 -0.53 24.81 1.60
CA THR A 264 0.16 24.74 0.31
C THR A 264 -0.46 23.64 -0.57
N SER A 265 -0.34 23.76 -1.90
CA SER A 265 -0.84 22.73 -2.84
C SER A 265 -0.22 21.35 -2.58
N THR A 266 1.00 21.32 -2.04
CA THR A 266 1.72 20.12 -1.62
C THR A 266 1.06 19.44 -0.43
N ASN A 267 0.66 20.19 0.61
CA ASN A 267 0.00 19.60 1.77
C ASN A 267 -1.37 19.02 1.42
N VAL A 268 -2.10 19.72 0.55
CA VAL A 268 -3.42 19.27 0.08
C VAL A 268 -3.27 17.98 -0.73
N ALA A 269 -2.25 17.89 -1.61
CA ALA A 269 -1.97 16.68 -2.38
C ALA A 269 -1.48 15.50 -1.51
N ASN A 270 -0.68 15.78 -0.47
CA ASN A 270 -0.17 14.76 0.46
C ASN A 270 -1.25 14.23 1.43
N GLY A 271 -2.27 15.04 1.73
CA GLY A 271 -3.38 14.65 2.60
C GLY A 271 -4.52 13.91 1.88
N LEU A 272 -4.60 14.00 0.55
CA LEU A 272 -5.61 13.35 -0.30
C LEU A 272 -5.21 11.93 -0.70
#